data_AF-A0A1H8BJY1-F1
#
_entry.id   AF-A0A1H8BJY1-F1
#
_cell.length_a   1.000
_cell.length_b   1.000
_cell.length_c   1.000
_cell.angle_alpha   90.00
_cell.angle_beta   90.00
_cell.angle_gamma   90.00
#
_symmetry.space_group_name_H-M   'P 1'
#
loop_
_entity.id
_entity.type
_entity.pdbx_description
1 polymer ?
#
loop_
_entity_poly.entity_id
_entity_poly.type
_entity_poly.pdbx_seq_one_letter_code
_entity_poly.pdbx_strand_id
1 'polypeptide(L)'
;MTTMFDDKNRVVQWYIDICKTQGLTDQQVPWFDDLYLDVVVLPTGEVFLLDEDELEEAVSQGTVTIKDAALARKTAGRLLSTIRNGRFRYFTLSLKHRKALAQNGELSES
;
A
#
# COMPACT_ATOMS: atom_id res chain seq x y z
N MET A 1 0.74 3.07 0.99
CA MET A 1 1.76 2.09 1.45
C MET A 1 2.03 2.31 2.92
N THR A 2 1.79 1.24 3.68
CA THR A 2 2.08 1.14 5.10
C THR A 2 3.15 0.07 5.30
N THR A 3 4.12 0.31 6.18
CA THR A 3 5.16 -0.69 6.50
C THR A 3 5.02 -1.11 7.95
N MET A 4 4.78 -2.40 8.16
CA MET A 4 4.63 -2.97 9.49
C MET A 4 5.96 -3.53 9.95
N PHE A 5 6.26 -3.33 11.23
CA PHE A 5 7.50 -3.78 11.84
C PHE A 5 7.21 -4.52 13.14
N ASP A 6 8.06 -5.48 13.47
CA ASP A 6 8.01 -6.15 14.77
C ASP A 6 8.67 -5.33 15.89
N ASP A 7 8.64 -5.88 17.10
CA ASP A 7 9.28 -5.36 18.32
C ASP A 7 10.81 -5.23 18.21
N LYS A 8 11.41 -5.94 17.25
CA LYS A 8 12.85 -5.91 16.94
C LYS A 8 13.17 -4.99 15.76
N ASN A 9 12.23 -4.16 15.33
CA ASN A 9 12.36 -3.22 14.22
C ASN A 9 12.63 -3.87 12.85
N ARG A 10 12.28 -5.15 12.70
CA ARG A 10 12.36 -5.86 11.42
C ARG A 10 11.04 -5.71 10.69
N VAL A 11 11.10 -5.58 9.37
CA VAL A 11 9.88 -5.51 8.55
C VAL A 11 9.13 -6.83 8.67
N VAL A 12 7.83 -6.75 8.91
CA VAL A 12 6.88 -7.88 8.86
C VAL A 12 6.25 -7.96 7.48
N GLN A 13 5.79 -6.82 6.95
CA GLN A 13 5.21 -6.71 5.61
C GLN A 13 5.19 -5.26 5.12
N TRP A 14 5.12 -5.10 3.79
CA TRP A 14 4.67 -3.87 3.15
C TRP A 14 3.26 -4.07 2.61
N TYR A 15 2.33 -3.20 2.99
CA TYR A 15 0.95 -3.17 2.52
C TYR A 15 0.76 -1.98 1.59
N ILE A 16 0.17 -2.16 0.41
CA ILE A 16 0.06 -1.12 -0.61
C ILE A 16 -1.34 -1.10 -1.20
N ASP A 17 -2.07 -0.04 -0.86
CA ASP A 17 -3.42 0.25 -1.35
C ASP A 17 -3.41 0.79 -2.77
N ILE A 18 -4.36 0.31 -3.59
CA ILE A 18 -4.60 0.82 -4.93
C ILE A 18 -5.78 1.78 -4.90
N CYS A 19 -5.47 3.07 -4.88
CA CYS A 19 -6.48 4.13 -4.91
C CYS A 19 -6.61 4.74 -6.31
N LYS A 20 -7.80 5.26 -6.61
CA LYS A 20 -8.10 6.00 -7.85
C LYS A 20 -7.44 7.37 -7.85
N THR A 21 -7.64 8.10 -6.75
CA THR A 21 -7.13 9.45 -6.54
C THR A 21 -7.04 9.73 -5.04
N GLN A 22 -6.42 10.84 -4.69
CA GLN A 22 -6.27 11.32 -3.34
C GLN A 22 -6.30 12.84 -3.31
N GLY A 23 -6.57 13.42 -2.15
CA GLY A 23 -6.55 14.86 -1.97
C GLY A 23 -6.57 15.27 -0.51
N LEU A 24 -6.75 16.59 -0.30
CA LEU A 24 -6.96 17.20 0.99
C LEU A 24 -8.34 17.87 0.99
N THR A 25 -9.04 17.85 2.13
CA THR A 25 -10.19 18.70 2.36
C THR A 25 -9.76 20.15 2.61
N ASP A 26 -10.73 21.07 2.67
CA ASP A 26 -10.46 22.48 3.02
C ASP A 26 -9.80 22.62 4.40
N GLN A 27 -10.09 21.70 5.32
CA GLN A 27 -9.49 21.62 6.67
C GLN A 27 -8.15 20.87 6.68
N GLN A 28 -7.54 20.59 5.53
CA GLN A 28 -6.27 19.87 5.40
C GLN A 28 -6.32 18.41 5.89
N VAL A 29 -7.50 17.78 5.84
CA VAL A 29 -7.63 16.35 6.17
C VAL A 29 -7.42 15.53 4.89
N PRO A 30 -6.50 14.55 4.89
CA PRO A 30 -6.27 13.69 3.72
C PRO A 30 -7.42 12.71 3.50
N TRP A 31 -7.74 12.46 2.23
CA TRP A 31 -8.70 11.45 1.81
C TRP A 31 -8.18 10.71 0.57
N PHE A 32 -8.68 9.50 0.37
CA PHE A 32 -8.32 8.60 -0.72
C PHE A 32 -9.60 7.97 -1.28
N ASP A 33 -9.71 7.89 -2.60
CA ASP A 33 -10.74 7.07 -3.25
C ASP A 33 -10.17 5.66 -3.41
N ASP A 34 -10.50 4.78 -2.47
CA ASP A 34 -10.04 3.40 -2.46
C ASP A 34 -10.70 2.55 -3.56
N LEU A 35 -9.94 1.62 -4.17
CA LEU A 35 -10.44 0.70 -5.19
C LEU A 35 -10.35 -0.77 -4.76
N TYR A 36 -10.41 -1.03 -3.44
CA TYR A 36 -10.42 -2.33 -2.76
C TYR A 36 -9.17 -3.19 -2.94
N LEU A 37 -8.49 -3.09 -4.08
CA LEU A 37 -7.40 -3.97 -4.43
C LEU A 37 -6.13 -3.59 -3.66
N ASP A 38 -5.55 -4.57 -2.98
CA ASP A 38 -4.36 -4.38 -2.15
C ASP A 38 -3.20 -5.29 -2.56
N VAL A 39 -1.97 -4.82 -2.34
CA VAL A 39 -0.76 -5.63 -2.54
C VAL A 39 0.01 -5.75 -1.24
N VAL A 40 0.22 -7.00 -0.81
CA VAL A 40 1.10 -7.34 0.32
C VAL A 40 2.40 -7.92 -0.19
N VAL A 41 3.51 -7.41 0.35
CA VAL A 41 4.85 -7.93 0.08
C VAL A 41 5.51 -8.33 1.39
N LEU A 42 5.99 -9.56 1.45
CA LEU A 42 6.73 -10.08 2.60
C LEU A 42 8.24 -9.84 2.45
N PRO A 43 9.00 -9.80 3.55
CA PRO A 43 10.47 -9.73 3.52
C PRO A 43 11.12 -10.88 2.74
N THR A 44 10.43 -12.02 2.60
CA THR A 44 10.84 -13.16 1.79
C THR A 44 10.83 -12.86 0.28
N GLY A 45 10.16 -11.78 -0.14
CA GLY A 45 9.91 -11.44 -1.54
C GLY A 45 8.61 -12.03 -2.09
N GLU A 46 7.85 -12.78 -1.30
CA GLU A 46 6.51 -13.23 -1.66
C GLU A 46 5.57 -12.03 -1.81
N VAL A 47 4.69 -12.11 -2.81
CA VAL A 47 3.76 -11.04 -3.17
C VAL A 47 2.37 -11.59 -3.31
N PHE A 48 1.43 -10.96 -2.62
CA PHE A 48 0.01 -11.31 -2.61
C PHE A 48 -0.80 -10.14 -3.15
N LEU A 49 -1.73 -10.46 -4.05
CA LEU A 49 -2.79 -9.54 -4.46
C LEU A 49 -4.03 -9.94 -3.66
N LEU A 50 -4.62 -9.01 -2.94
CA LEU A 50 -5.74 -9.25 -2.03
C LEU A 50 -7.01 -8.53 -2.54
N ASP A 51 -8.16 -9.00 -2.05
CA ASP A 51 -9.45 -8.31 -2.11
C ASP A 51 -9.98 -8.04 -3.53
N GLU A 52 -9.60 -8.91 -4.47
CA GLU A 52 -10.14 -8.94 -5.83
C GLU A 52 -11.64 -9.28 -5.84
N ASP A 53 -12.10 -10.11 -4.91
CA ASP A 53 -13.52 -10.44 -4.69
C ASP A 53 -14.32 -9.22 -4.19
N GLU A 54 -13.76 -8.42 -3.29
CA GLU A 54 -14.40 -7.16 -2.86
C GLU A 54 -14.52 -6.17 -4.03
N LEU A 55 -13.48 -6.06 -4.87
CA LEU A 55 -13.54 -5.25 -6.08
C LEU A 55 -14.62 -5.74 -7.06
N GLU A 56 -14.75 -7.05 -7.25
CA GLU A 56 -15.80 -7.64 -8.09
C GLU A 56 -17.19 -7.38 -7.51
N GLU A 57 -17.36 -7.52 -6.20
CA GLU A 57 -18.62 -7.20 -5.52
C GLU A 57 -18.97 -5.72 -5.69
N ALA A 58 -18.01 -4.81 -5.48
CA ALA A 58 -18.23 -3.37 -5.62
C ALA A 58 -18.61 -2.97 -7.07
N VAL A 59 -18.07 -3.67 -8.07
CA VAL A 59 -18.50 -3.53 -9.47
C VAL A 59 -19.93 -4.04 -9.68
N SER A 60 -20.26 -5.20 -9.11
CA SER A 60 -21.60 -5.80 -9.22
C SER A 60 -22.69 -4.91 -8.60
N GLN A 61 -22.36 -4.22 -7.50
CA GLN A 61 -23.23 -3.28 -6.81
C GLN A 61 -23.26 -1.89 -7.46
N GLY A 62 -22.36 -1.62 -8.41
CA GLY A 62 -22.27 -0.34 -9.12
C GLY A 62 -21.55 0.77 -8.35
N THR A 63 -20.96 0.46 -7.19
CA THR A 63 -20.15 1.40 -6.38
C THR A 63 -18.83 1.72 -7.05
N VAL A 64 -18.26 0.75 -7.78
CA VAL A 64 -17.05 0.93 -8.61
C VAL A 64 -17.41 0.73 -10.08
N THR A 65 -16.95 1.65 -10.95
CA THR A 65 -17.19 1.50 -12.38
C THR A 65 -16.28 0.43 -12.99
N ILE A 66 -16.72 -0.25 -14.05
CA ILE A 66 -15.88 -1.21 -14.79
C ILE A 66 -14.55 -0.58 -15.23
N LYS A 67 -14.56 0.71 -15.58
CA LYS A 67 -13.35 1.46 -15.96
C LYS A 67 -12.39 1.63 -14.77
N ASP A 68 -12.91 1.96 -13.59
CA ASP A 68 -12.10 2.12 -12.38
C ASP A 68 -11.56 0.78 -11.89
N ALA A 69 -12.34 -0.30 -11.97
CA ALA A 69 -11.85 -1.64 -11.66
C ALA A 69 -10.75 -2.09 -12.64
N ALA A 70 -10.88 -1.77 -13.93
CA ALA A 70 -9.82 -2.02 -14.91
C ALA A 70 -8.57 -1.18 -14.62
N LEU A 71 -8.74 0.06 -14.13
CA LEU A 71 -7.64 0.90 -13.68
C LEU A 71 -6.93 0.29 -12.46
N ALA A 72 -7.67 -0.19 -11.46
CA ALA A 72 -7.11 -0.84 -10.27
C ALA A 72 -6.21 -2.01 -10.65
N ARG A 73 -6.76 -2.98 -11.40
CA ARG A 73 -6.03 -4.16 -11.88
C ARG A 73 -4.78 -3.81 -12.70
N LYS A 74 -4.89 -2.80 -13.57
CA LYS A 74 -3.74 -2.32 -14.37
C LYS A 74 -2.66 -1.70 -13.51
N THR A 75 -3.04 -0.92 -12.50
CA THR A 75 -2.12 -0.29 -11.56
C THR A 75 -1.43 -1.34 -10.70
N ALA A 76 -2.18 -2.28 -10.13
CA ALA A 76 -1.62 -3.43 -9.42
C ALA A 76 -0.64 -4.22 -10.31
N GLY A 77 -1.01 -4.55 -11.55
CA GLY A 77 -0.11 -5.26 -12.48
C GLY A 77 1.21 -4.52 -12.74
N ARG A 78 1.18 -3.18 -12.87
CA ARG A 78 2.39 -2.36 -13.01
C ARG A 78 3.23 -2.35 -11.74
N LEU A 79 2.57 -2.25 -10.58
CA LEU A 79 3.22 -2.30 -9.27
C LEU A 79 3.93 -3.63 -9.06
N LEU A 80 3.23 -4.75 -9.28
CA LEU A 80 3.77 -6.11 -9.21
C LEU A 80 4.99 -6.28 -10.12
N SER A 81 4.91 -5.80 -11.36
CA SER A 81 6.05 -5.81 -12.28
C SER A 81 7.24 -4.98 -11.75
N THR A 82 6.97 -3.81 -11.18
CA THR A 82 8.03 -2.95 -10.60
C THR A 82 8.72 -3.61 -9.41
N ILE A 83 7.94 -4.26 -8.53
CA ILE A 83 8.42 -5.02 -7.37
C ILE A 83 9.29 -6.19 -7.83
N ARG A 84 8.78 -7.05 -8.73
CA ARG A 84 9.50 -8.23 -9.24
C ARG A 84 10.80 -7.88 -9.94
N ASN A 85 10.87 -6.71 -10.56
CA ASN A 85 12.08 -6.21 -11.21
C ASN A 85 13.06 -5.51 -10.25
N GLY A 86 12.80 -5.51 -8.94
CA GLY A 86 13.66 -4.87 -7.93
C GLY A 86 13.70 -3.34 -8.02
N ARG A 87 12.73 -2.71 -8.70
CA ARG A 87 12.71 -1.27 -9.00
C ARG A 87 11.83 -0.46 -8.05
N PHE A 88 11.30 -1.07 -7.00
CA PHE A 88 10.40 -0.41 -6.06
C PHE A 88 11.15 0.24 -4.90
N ARG A 89 11.61 1.49 -5.09
CA ARG A 89 12.49 2.20 -4.13
C ARG A 89 11.87 2.41 -2.73
N TYR A 90 10.55 2.34 -2.61
CA TYR A 90 9.86 2.62 -1.35
C TYR A 90 10.19 1.61 -0.25
N PHE A 91 10.59 0.38 -0.60
CA PHE A 91 11.10 -0.58 0.38
C PHE A 91 12.34 -0.02 1.11
N THR A 92 13.34 0.45 0.36
CA THR A 92 14.55 1.05 0.95
C THR A 92 14.24 2.33 1.72
N LEU A 93 13.32 3.15 1.23
CA LEU A 93 12.92 4.37 1.93
C LEU A 93 12.23 4.07 3.26
N SER A 94 11.38 3.04 3.33
CA SER A 94 10.71 2.66 4.58
C SER A 94 11.71 2.32 5.69
N LEU A 95 12.76 1.56 5.35
CA LEU A 95 13.84 1.21 6.29
C LEU A 95 14.63 2.45 6.73
N LYS A 96 14.92 3.36 5.79
CA LYS A 96 15.62 4.61 6.10
C LYS A 96 14.82 5.49 7.05
N HIS A 97 13.51 5.65 6.81
CA HIS A 97 12.63 6.44 7.67
C HIS A 97 12.49 5.82 9.06
N ARG A 98 12.33 4.49 9.15
CA ARG A 98 12.28 3.78 10.44
C ARG A 98 13.54 4.01 11.27
N LYS A 99 14.71 3.98 10.64
CA LYS A 99 15.99 4.26 11.31
C LYS A 99 16.08 5.71 11.79
N ALA A 100 15.61 6.67 10.99
CA ALA A 100 15.59 8.08 11.37
C ALA A 100 14.66 8.32 12.58
N LEU A 101 13.47 7.73 12.60
CA LEU A 101 12.53 7.81 13.72
C LEU A 101 13.13 7.23 15.02
N ALA A 102 13.81 6.08 14.93
CA ALA A 102 14.48 5.48 16.09
C ALA A 102 15.64 6.35 16.63
N GLN A 103 16.31 7.12 15.77
CA GLN A 103 17.41 8.01 16.17
C GLN A 103 16.92 9.34 16.76
N ASN A 104 15.73 9.79 16.38
CA ASN A 104 15.15 11.06 16.83
C ASN A 104 14.38 10.95 18.15
N GLY A 105 14.36 9.78 18.81
CA GLY A 105 13.80 9.60 20.15
C GLY A 105 12.26 9.51 20.22
N GLU A 106 11.54 9.53 19.10
CA GLU A 106 10.07 9.44 19.07
C GLU A 106 9.53 8.01 19.32
N LEU A 107 10.42 7.04 19.52
CA LEU A 107 10.09 5.65 19.87
C LEU A 107 10.64 5.27 21.25
N SER A 108 10.63 6.19 22.22
CA SER A 108 10.61 5.79 23.63
C SER A 108 9.15 5.77 24.09
N GLU A 109 8.54 4.60 24.12
CA GLU A 109 7.38 4.40 24.99
C GLU A 109 7.74 3.33 26.02
N SER A 110 7.60 3.77 27.27
CA SER A 110 7.42 3.09 28.56
C SER A 110 7.49 1.57 28.63
#